data_AF-A0A383XRL8-F1
#
_entry.id   AF-A0A383XRL8-F1
#
_cell.length_a   1.000
_cell.length_b   1.000
_cell.length_c   1.000
_cell.angle_alpha   90.00
_cell.angle_beta   90.00
_cell.angle_gamma   90.00
#
_symmetry.space_group_name_H-M   'P 1'
#
loop_
_entity.id
_entity.type
_entity.pdbx_description
1 polymer ?
#
loop_
_entity_poly.entity_id
_entity_poly.type
_entity_poly.pdbx_seq_one_letter_code
_entity_poly.pdbx_strand_id
1 'polypeptide(L)'
;MKPTHGPWGLLVLAWVLLSGCAVTPGGPAAAQDGKRQALNQGYAQLYWTADKLQHIDKLLLIKLESEPVESIVDDLARTMADDANDLEHFAETVPAFALDDDGLPQYEWAKRRSVFASRGLDVGLPVVGRTGDDFERTLLLSLSAALNQQRHLVRVLGDDEPVDAVSQWLEDSRSSLDALYQRFEALLESRYFCSPPAS
;
A
#
# COMPACT_ATOMS: atom_id res chain seq x y z
N MET A 1 -57.56 34.58 -55.39
CA MET A 1 -57.59 35.63 -54.34
C MET A 1 -56.44 35.39 -53.38
N LYS A 2 -55.80 36.48 -52.94
CA LYS A 2 -54.44 36.56 -52.37
C LYS A 2 -54.23 35.79 -51.05
N PRO A 3 -53.07 35.15 -50.82
CA PRO A 3 -52.60 34.84 -49.47
C PRO A 3 -51.95 36.08 -48.84
N THR A 4 -52.35 36.40 -47.60
CA THR A 4 -51.78 37.45 -46.75
C THR A 4 -50.63 36.85 -45.92
N HIS A 5 -49.41 37.30 -46.15
CA HIS A 5 -48.26 36.96 -45.31
C HIS A 5 -48.21 37.90 -44.09
N GLY A 6 -48.40 37.34 -42.89
CA GLY A 6 -48.19 38.04 -41.62
C GLY A 6 -46.69 38.11 -41.26
N PRO A 7 -46.21 39.21 -40.66
CA PRO A 7 -44.80 39.43 -40.39
C PRO A 7 -44.37 38.78 -39.07
N TRP A 8 -44.41 37.46 -38.98
CA TRP A 8 -43.95 36.71 -37.79
C TRP A 8 -42.72 35.85 -38.09
N GLY A 9 -41.89 36.30 -39.04
CA GLY A 9 -40.54 35.79 -39.21
C GLY A 9 -39.59 36.51 -38.26
N LEU A 10 -39.55 36.12 -36.97
CA LEU A 10 -38.50 36.47 -36.01
C LEU A 10 -38.65 35.74 -34.65
N LEU A 11 -39.06 34.47 -34.65
CA LEU A 11 -38.98 33.59 -33.48
C LEU A 11 -38.28 32.27 -33.83
N VAL A 12 -37.18 32.38 -34.57
CA VAL A 12 -36.15 31.33 -34.66
C VAL A 12 -35.03 31.73 -33.70
N LEU A 13 -34.44 30.74 -33.01
CA LEU A 13 -33.23 30.82 -32.17
C LEU A 13 -33.38 31.27 -30.70
N ALA A 14 -34.12 30.52 -29.87
CA ALA A 14 -33.94 30.63 -28.42
C ALA A 14 -34.11 29.33 -27.61
N TRP A 15 -34.19 28.15 -28.25
CA TRP A 15 -34.54 26.89 -27.55
C TRP A 15 -33.55 25.72 -27.74
N VAL A 16 -32.28 25.99 -28.08
CA VAL A 16 -31.27 24.91 -28.30
C VAL A 16 -30.07 24.98 -27.34
N LEU A 17 -30.07 25.85 -26.32
CA LEU A 17 -28.92 26.01 -25.41
C LEU A 17 -29.09 25.41 -24.01
N LEU A 18 -30.00 24.44 -23.81
CA LEU A 18 -30.20 23.78 -22.51
C LEU A 18 -29.95 22.27 -22.51
N SER A 19 -29.23 21.74 -23.51
CA SER A 19 -28.59 20.42 -23.40
C SER A 19 -27.28 20.55 -22.61
N GLY A 20 -27.39 21.02 -21.36
CA GLY A 20 -26.31 20.83 -20.39
C GLY A 20 -26.18 19.33 -20.14
N CYS A 21 -24.96 18.80 -20.29
CA CYS A 21 -24.66 17.45 -19.84
C CYS A 21 -25.02 17.36 -18.36
N ALA A 22 -26.17 16.76 -18.05
CA ALA A 22 -26.48 16.36 -16.70
C ALA A 22 -25.48 15.25 -16.34
N VAL A 23 -24.34 15.65 -15.76
CA VAL A 23 -23.55 14.74 -14.93
C VAL A 23 -24.50 14.34 -13.81
N THR A 24 -25.14 13.19 -13.99
CA THR A 24 -26.00 12.62 -12.97
C THR A 24 -25.02 12.14 -11.90
N PRO A 25 -25.02 12.71 -10.69
CA PRO A 25 -24.19 12.17 -9.62
C PRO A 25 -24.55 10.70 -9.47
N GLY A 26 -23.55 9.82 -9.52
CA GLY A 26 -23.78 8.39 -9.33
C GLY A 26 -24.59 8.17 -8.06
N GLY A 27 -25.64 7.35 -8.13
CA GLY A 27 -26.48 7.05 -6.98
C GLY A 27 -25.68 6.39 -5.83
N PRO A 28 -26.30 6.18 -4.66
CA PRO A 28 -25.65 5.61 -3.48
C PRO A 28 -24.88 4.30 -3.76
N ALA A 29 -25.40 3.47 -4.67
CA ALA A 29 -24.74 2.24 -5.11
C ALA A 29 -23.38 2.50 -5.81
N ALA A 30 -23.32 3.44 -6.75
CA ALA A 30 -22.07 3.78 -7.45
C ALA A 30 -21.03 4.39 -6.50
N ALA A 31 -21.47 5.12 -5.48
CA ALA A 31 -20.57 5.63 -4.43
C ALA A 31 -20.05 4.51 -3.51
N GLN A 32 -20.88 3.51 -3.19
CA GLN A 32 -20.46 2.33 -2.43
C GLN A 32 -19.48 1.46 -3.22
N ASP A 33 -19.73 1.27 -4.51
CA ASP A 33 -18.83 0.53 -5.41
C ASP A 33 -17.45 1.20 -5.47
N GLY A 34 -17.41 2.55 -5.59
CA GLY A 34 -16.16 3.31 -5.58
C GLY A 34 -15.38 3.20 -4.27
N LYS A 35 -16.07 3.18 -3.12
CA LYS A 35 -15.41 2.96 -1.81
C LYS A 35 -14.84 1.56 -1.68
N ARG A 36 -15.59 0.53 -2.07
CA ARG A 36 -15.12 -0.85 -2.02
C ARG A 36 -13.90 -1.04 -2.92
N GLN A 37 -13.93 -0.46 -4.13
CA GLN A 37 -12.79 -0.46 -5.05
C GLN A 37 -11.56 0.21 -4.43
N ALA A 38 -11.70 1.40 -3.82
CA ALA A 38 -10.58 2.09 -3.18
C ALA A 38 -9.96 1.28 -2.04
N LEU A 39 -10.78 0.60 -1.23
CA LEU A 39 -10.29 -0.29 -0.19
C LEU A 39 -9.56 -1.52 -0.78
N ASN A 40 -10.11 -2.14 -1.83
CA ASN A 40 -9.46 -3.26 -2.53
C ASN A 40 -8.09 -2.86 -3.09
N GLN A 41 -7.98 -1.65 -3.65
CA GLN A 41 -6.70 -1.10 -4.09
C GLN A 41 -5.71 -0.94 -2.93
N GLY A 42 -6.18 -0.52 -1.76
CA GLY A 42 -5.40 -0.51 -0.53
C GLY A 42 -4.92 -1.91 -0.10
N TYR A 43 -5.81 -2.90 -0.13
CA TYR A 43 -5.48 -4.30 0.19
C TYR A 43 -4.48 -4.91 -0.78
N ALA A 44 -4.64 -4.67 -2.08
CA ALA A 44 -3.67 -5.10 -3.08
C ALA A 44 -2.28 -4.45 -2.84
N GLN A 45 -2.23 -3.19 -2.39
CA GLN A 45 -0.98 -2.54 -2.01
C GLN A 45 -0.35 -3.12 -0.74
N LEU A 46 -1.14 -3.51 0.27
CA LEU A 46 -0.66 -4.24 1.45
C LEU A 46 -0.10 -5.60 1.04
N TYR A 47 -0.92 -6.37 0.32
CA TYR A 47 -0.57 -7.71 -0.15
C TYR A 47 0.72 -7.72 -0.93
N TRP A 48 0.91 -6.78 -1.87
CA TRP A 48 2.15 -6.67 -2.64
C TRP A 48 3.39 -6.53 -1.76
N THR A 49 3.31 -5.75 -0.67
CA THR A 49 4.46 -5.58 0.24
C THR A 49 4.65 -6.82 1.09
N ALA A 50 3.56 -7.33 1.66
CA ALA A 50 3.55 -8.52 2.50
C ALA A 50 4.14 -9.73 1.74
N ASP A 51 3.66 -9.97 0.52
CA ASP A 51 4.14 -11.02 -0.39
C ASP A 51 5.64 -10.92 -0.70
N LYS A 52 6.18 -9.70 -0.78
CA LYS A 52 7.60 -9.50 -1.05
C LYS A 52 8.44 -9.65 0.20
N LEU A 53 7.97 -9.14 1.33
CA LEU A 53 8.72 -9.13 2.58
C LEU A 53 8.60 -10.43 3.38
N GLN A 54 7.63 -11.31 3.10
CA GLN A 54 7.56 -12.67 3.68
C GLN A 54 8.77 -13.56 3.33
N HIS A 55 9.66 -13.09 2.46
CA HIS A 55 10.84 -13.81 2.02
C HIS A 55 12.14 -13.08 2.34
N ILE A 56 12.06 -11.99 3.11
CA ILE A 56 13.20 -11.10 3.35
C ILE A 56 14.32 -11.76 4.18
N ASP A 57 13.95 -12.68 5.06
CA ASP A 57 14.85 -13.56 5.82
C ASP A 57 15.80 -14.35 4.91
N LYS A 58 15.37 -14.72 3.69
CA LYS A 58 16.23 -15.41 2.72
C LYS A 58 17.42 -14.57 2.27
N LEU A 59 17.38 -13.24 2.40
CA LEU A 59 18.55 -12.39 2.16
C LEU A 59 19.67 -12.65 3.15
N LEU A 60 19.30 -13.05 4.37
CA LEU A 60 20.22 -13.32 5.47
C LEU A 60 20.93 -14.67 5.29
N LEU A 61 20.32 -15.66 4.64
CA LEU A 61 20.99 -16.92 4.29
C LEU A 61 22.28 -16.74 3.45
N ILE A 62 22.41 -15.63 2.74
CA ILE A 62 23.55 -15.30 1.88
C ILE A 62 24.54 -14.36 2.59
N LYS A 63 24.13 -13.74 3.69
CA LYS A 63 24.87 -12.70 4.41
C LYS A 63 25.21 -13.18 5.81
N LEU A 64 26.19 -12.53 6.40
CA LEU A 64 26.52 -12.74 7.80
C LEU A 64 25.99 -11.51 8.52
N GLU A 65 25.04 -11.73 9.41
CA GLU A 65 24.46 -10.74 10.29
C GLU A 65 24.60 -11.19 11.74
N SER A 66 24.32 -10.26 12.63
CA SER A 66 24.26 -10.48 14.05
C SER A 66 22.88 -11.03 14.44
N GLU A 67 22.86 -11.87 15.48
CA GLU A 67 21.63 -12.50 15.99
C GLU A 67 20.47 -11.51 16.24
N PRO A 68 20.68 -10.27 16.73
CA PRO A 68 19.59 -9.31 16.89
C PRO A 68 18.95 -8.85 15.58
N VAL A 69 19.73 -8.77 14.49
CA VAL A 69 19.24 -8.40 13.16
C VAL A 69 18.50 -9.57 12.53
N GLU A 70 19.05 -10.77 12.61
CA GLU A 70 18.39 -11.99 12.14
C GLU A 70 17.02 -12.16 12.80
N SER A 71 16.98 -12.10 14.14
CA SER A 71 15.73 -12.26 14.90
C SER A 71 14.63 -11.28 14.49
N ILE A 72 14.95 -9.99 14.30
CA ILE A 72 13.93 -8.99 13.97
C ILE A 72 13.49 -9.07 12.50
N VAL A 73 14.38 -9.48 11.61
CA VAL A 73 14.05 -9.70 10.19
C VAL A 73 13.21 -10.96 10.03
N ASP A 74 13.46 -12.02 10.81
CA ASP A 74 12.62 -13.22 10.85
C ASP A 74 11.22 -12.96 11.39
N ASP A 75 11.12 -12.13 12.44
CA ASP A 75 9.82 -11.68 12.95
C ASP A 75 9.06 -10.87 11.88
N LEU A 76 9.75 -9.99 11.16
CA LEU A 76 9.15 -9.27 10.04
C LEU A 76 8.67 -10.22 8.93
N ALA A 77 9.52 -11.16 8.51
CA ALA A 77 9.16 -12.11 7.47
C ALA A 77 7.90 -12.91 7.85
N ARG A 78 7.81 -13.35 9.12
CA ARG A 78 6.63 -14.06 9.63
C ARG A 78 5.39 -13.18 9.68
N THR A 79 5.47 -11.97 10.23
CA THR A 79 4.32 -11.04 10.24
C THR A 79 3.82 -10.75 8.82
N MET A 80 4.72 -10.55 7.87
CA MET A 80 4.36 -10.32 6.47
C MET A 80 3.76 -11.57 5.80
N ALA A 81 4.21 -12.78 6.18
CA ALA A 81 3.61 -14.02 5.69
C ALA A 81 2.18 -14.19 6.22
N ASP A 82 1.96 -13.92 7.50
CA ASP A 82 0.63 -13.97 8.14
C ASP A 82 -0.32 -12.96 7.47
N ASP A 83 0.10 -11.70 7.33
CA ASP A 83 -0.69 -10.66 6.64
C ASP A 83 -1.02 -11.04 5.19
N ALA A 84 -0.07 -11.62 4.44
CA ALA A 84 -0.29 -12.06 3.06
C ALA A 84 -1.32 -13.19 2.98
N ASN A 85 -1.19 -14.20 3.85
CA ASN A 85 -2.10 -15.34 3.91
C ASN A 85 -3.52 -14.92 4.30
N ASP A 86 -3.65 -14.01 5.26
CA ASP A 86 -4.96 -13.49 5.69
C ASP A 86 -5.64 -12.69 4.56
N LEU A 87 -4.88 -11.87 3.83
CA LEU A 87 -5.39 -11.14 2.66
C LEU A 87 -5.86 -12.08 1.55
N GLU A 88 -5.09 -13.14 1.25
CA GLU A 88 -5.50 -14.19 0.31
C GLU A 88 -6.79 -14.88 0.78
N HIS A 89 -6.86 -15.23 2.07
CA HIS A 89 -8.05 -15.84 2.65
C HIS A 89 -9.29 -14.92 2.56
N PHE A 90 -9.14 -13.62 2.79
CA PHE A 90 -10.24 -12.68 2.61
C PHE A 90 -10.67 -12.54 1.15
N ALA A 91 -9.73 -12.58 0.20
CA ALA A 91 -10.07 -12.59 -1.23
C ALA A 91 -10.87 -13.84 -1.63
N GLU A 92 -10.69 -14.96 -0.94
CA GLU A 92 -11.46 -16.18 -1.16
C GLU A 92 -12.83 -16.18 -0.47
N THR A 93 -12.96 -15.52 0.68
CA THR A 93 -14.10 -15.71 1.59
C THR A 93 -15.00 -14.50 1.77
N VAL A 94 -14.50 -13.28 1.56
CA VAL A 94 -15.25 -12.03 1.76
C VAL A 94 -15.80 -11.54 0.41
N PRO A 95 -17.13 -11.42 0.26
CA PRO A 95 -17.72 -10.94 -0.99
C PRO A 95 -17.18 -9.56 -1.39
N ALA A 96 -16.85 -9.43 -2.68
CA ALA A 96 -16.31 -8.20 -3.29
C ALA A 96 -14.96 -7.71 -2.73
N PHE A 97 -14.27 -8.52 -1.92
CA PHE A 97 -12.85 -8.31 -1.59
C PHE A 97 -12.00 -8.79 -2.76
N ALA A 98 -10.99 -8.01 -3.16
CA ALA A 98 -10.12 -8.35 -4.27
C ALA A 98 -8.72 -7.75 -4.10
N LEU A 99 -7.73 -8.41 -4.71
CA LEU A 99 -6.30 -8.04 -4.64
C LEU A 99 -5.67 -7.82 -6.03
N ASP A 100 -6.47 -7.80 -7.09
CA ASP A 100 -6.03 -7.84 -8.49
C ASP A 100 -5.62 -6.47 -9.06
N ASP A 101 -6.12 -5.38 -8.49
CA ASP A 101 -5.80 -4.01 -8.87
C ASP A 101 -5.33 -3.22 -7.65
N ASP A 102 -4.12 -2.66 -7.72
CA ASP A 102 -3.56 -1.81 -6.66
C ASP A 102 -3.82 -0.32 -6.86
N GLY A 103 -4.46 0.06 -7.97
CA GLY A 103 -4.85 1.43 -8.29
C GLY A 103 -3.67 2.38 -8.54
N LEU A 104 -2.42 1.88 -8.57
CA LEU A 104 -1.26 2.73 -8.75
C LEU A 104 -1.04 3.08 -10.23
N PRO A 105 -0.82 4.35 -10.57
CA PRO A 105 -0.38 4.73 -11.91
C PRO A 105 0.93 4.05 -12.30
N GLN A 106 1.13 3.81 -13.60
CA GLN A 106 2.32 3.13 -14.15
C GLN A 106 3.66 3.65 -13.56
N TYR A 107 3.83 4.96 -13.49
CA TYR A 107 5.09 5.56 -13.00
C TYR A 107 5.24 5.48 -11.48
N GLU A 108 4.13 5.43 -10.73
CA GLU A 108 4.15 5.16 -9.30
C GLU A 108 4.58 3.71 -9.03
N TRP A 109 4.08 2.77 -9.83
CA TRP A 109 4.49 1.37 -9.77
C TRP A 109 5.97 1.19 -10.12
N ALA A 110 6.43 1.84 -11.19
CA ALA A 110 7.83 1.84 -11.60
C ALA A 110 8.75 2.42 -10.52
N LYS A 111 8.36 3.54 -9.91
CA LYS A 111 9.07 4.14 -8.77
C LYS A 111 9.14 3.16 -7.59
N ARG A 112 8.01 2.56 -7.19
CA ARG A 112 7.94 1.60 -6.08
C ARG A 112 8.90 0.44 -6.31
N ARG A 113 8.89 -0.17 -7.50
CA ARG A 113 9.79 -1.27 -7.86
C ARG A 113 11.26 -0.84 -7.85
N SER A 114 11.58 0.33 -8.39
CA SER A 114 12.95 0.87 -8.40
C SER A 114 13.47 1.11 -6.97
N VAL A 115 12.65 1.67 -6.08
CA VAL A 115 13.02 1.87 -4.68
C VAL A 115 13.27 0.53 -4.00
N PHE A 116 12.36 -0.43 -4.15
CA PHE A 116 12.47 -1.75 -3.55
C PHE A 116 13.75 -2.48 -3.98
N ALA A 117 14.05 -2.47 -5.29
CA ALA A 117 15.28 -3.05 -5.84
C ALA A 117 16.55 -2.33 -5.37
N SER A 118 16.56 -0.99 -5.38
CA SER A 118 17.74 -0.20 -4.95
C SER A 118 18.12 -0.40 -3.48
N ARG A 119 17.12 -0.73 -2.64
CA ARG A 119 17.28 -1.05 -1.23
C ARG A 119 17.71 -2.50 -0.98
N GLY A 120 17.81 -3.31 -2.04
CA GLY A 120 18.20 -4.71 -1.93
C GLY A 120 17.13 -5.60 -1.29
N LEU A 121 15.87 -5.17 -1.32
CA LEU A 121 14.76 -5.94 -0.76
C LEU A 121 14.23 -7.01 -1.74
N ASP A 122 14.70 -6.99 -2.99
CA ASP A 122 14.33 -7.98 -3.99
C ASP A 122 15.14 -9.27 -3.77
N VAL A 123 14.46 -10.27 -3.19
CA VAL A 123 15.04 -11.57 -2.82
C VAL A 123 15.49 -12.29 -4.09
N GLY A 124 16.80 -12.48 -4.25
CA GLY A 124 17.40 -13.14 -5.41
C GLY A 124 18.35 -12.26 -6.23
N LEU A 125 18.43 -10.96 -5.96
CA LEU A 125 19.50 -10.12 -6.48
C LEU A 125 20.73 -10.21 -5.57
N PRO A 126 21.93 -10.50 -6.09
CA PRO A 126 23.13 -10.51 -5.26
C PRO A 126 23.41 -9.09 -4.78
N VAL A 127 23.24 -8.84 -3.48
CA VAL A 127 23.74 -7.62 -2.83
C VAL A 127 25.25 -7.77 -2.73
N VAL A 128 25.98 -7.57 -3.82
CA VAL A 128 27.43 -7.72 -3.87
C VAL A 128 28.09 -6.58 -3.08
N GLY A 129 29.04 -6.91 -2.21
CA GLY A 129 29.94 -5.93 -1.59
C GLY A 129 29.45 -5.19 -0.33
N ARG A 130 28.24 -5.48 0.18
CA ARG A 130 27.77 -4.98 1.49
C ARG A 130 27.71 -6.12 2.51
N THR A 131 28.38 -5.94 3.65
CA THR A 131 28.43 -6.85 4.82
C THR A 131 28.67 -6.02 6.10
N GLY A 132 28.44 -6.60 7.28
CA GLY A 132 28.70 -5.94 8.57
C GLY A 132 27.73 -4.79 8.88
N ASP A 133 28.10 -3.94 9.85
CA ASP A 133 27.21 -2.93 10.43
C ASP A 133 26.56 -1.98 9.42
N ASP A 134 27.28 -1.60 8.35
CA ASP A 134 26.74 -0.74 7.30
C ASP A 134 25.64 -1.43 6.48
N PHE A 135 25.78 -2.73 6.23
CA PHE A 135 24.75 -3.53 5.59
C PHE A 135 23.53 -3.64 6.50
N GLU A 136 23.73 -4.06 7.76
CA GLU A 136 22.65 -4.22 8.74
C GLU A 136 21.88 -2.92 8.94
N ARG A 137 22.58 -1.80 9.15
CA ARG A 137 21.96 -0.47 9.27
C ARG A 137 21.12 -0.12 8.04
N THR A 138 21.66 -0.33 6.84
CA THR A 138 20.94 -0.02 5.59
C THR A 138 19.71 -0.90 5.41
N LEU A 139 19.82 -2.19 5.75
CA LEU A 139 18.72 -3.14 5.72
C LEU A 139 17.62 -2.70 6.70
N LEU A 140 17.97 -2.48 7.97
CA LEU A 140 17.03 -2.06 9.01
C LEU A 140 16.33 -0.73 8.66
N LEU A 141 17.06 0.27 8.13
CA LEU A 141 16.49 1.52 7.64
C LEU A 141 15.52 1.31 6.47
N SER A 142 15.84 0.38 5.59
CA SER A 142 15.02 0.08 4.42
C SER A 142 13.72 -0.59 4.81
N LEU A 143 13.80 -1.56 5.72
CA LEU A 143 12.66 -2.31 6.25
C LEU A 143 11.79 -1.45 7.18
N SER A 144 12.38 -0.62 8.05
CA SER A 144 11.62 0.27 8.93
C SER A 144 10.79 1.27 8.13
N ALA A 145 11.31 1.78 7.01
CA ALA A 145 10.56 2.65 6.11
C ALA A 145 9.39 1.92 5.43
N ALA A 146 9.58 0.67 5.00
CA ALA A 146 8.50 -0.14 4.42
C ALA A 146 7.43 -0.45 5.47
N LEU A 147 7.85 -0.87 6.66
CA LEU A 147 6.97 -1.15 7.81
C LEU A 147 6.17 0.10 8.23
N ASN A 148 6.82 1.27 8.25
CA ASN A 148 6.14 2.52 8.53
C ASN A 148 5.06 2.85 7.48
N GLN A 149 5.28 2.51 6.21
CA GLN A 149 4.22 2.68 5.21
C GLN A 149 3.06 1.70 5.46
N GLN A 150 3.35 0.43 5.76
CA GLN A 150 2.32 -0.59 6.00
C GLN A 150 1.43 -0.24 7.20
N ARG A 151 2.01 0.09 8.36
CA ARG A 151 1.22 0.42 9.57
C ARG A 151 0.28 1.62 9.37
N HIS A 152 0.70 2.61 8.57
CA HIS A 152 -0.14 3.76 8.25
C HIS A 152 -1.22 3.42 7.22
N LEU A 153 -0.91 2.56 6.25
CA LEU A 153 -1.89 2.09 5.27
C LEU A 153 -2.98 1.25 5.95
N VAL A 154 -2.60 0.28 6.79
CA VAL A 154 -3.54 -0.51 7.60
C VAL A 154 -4.46 0.38 8.42
N ARG A 155 -3.91 1.42 9.08
CA ARG A 155 -4.72 2.38 9.87
C ARG A 155 -5.79 3.08 9.03
N VAL A 156 -5.42 3.63 7.87
CA VAL A 156 -6.39 4.38 7.05
C VAL A 156 -7.41 3.47 6.36
N LEU A 157 -7.07 2.21 6.09
CA LEU A 157 -8.05 1.23 5.62
C LEU A 157 -9.04 0.86 6.73
N GLY A 158 -8.57 0.70 7.96
CA GLY A 158 -9.41 0.39 9.12
C GLY A 158 -10.44 1.47 9.43
N ASP A 159 -10.10 2.75 9.18
CA ASP A 159 -11.01 3.88 9.34
C ASP A 159 -12.26 3.78 8.42
N ASP A 160 -12.16 3.06 7.29
CA ASP A 160 -13.19 2.98 6.25
C ASP A 160 -13.76 1.56 6.02
N GLU A 161 -13.19 0.50 6.60
CA GLU A 161 -13.58 -0.90 6.35
C GLU A 161 -14.92 -1.27 7.04
N PRO A 162 -15.98 -1.60 6.28
CA PRO A 162 -17.28 -1.95 6.86
C PRO A 162 -17.41 -3.42 7.31
N VAL A 163 -16.51 -4.32 6.92
CA VAL A 163 -16.58 -5.74 7.29
C VAL A 163 -15.87 -5.96 8.62
N ASP A 164 -16.63 -6.25 9.68
CA ASP A 164 -16.12 -6.41 11.05
C ASP A 164 -14.90 -7.34 11.16
N ALA A 165 -14.92 -8.49 10.47
CA ALA A 165 -13.80 -9.44 10.50
C ALA A 165 -12.50 -8.85 9.91
N VAL A 166 -12.62 -8.09 8.81
CA VAL A 166 -11.47 -7.44 8.16
C VAL A 166 -11.01 -6.23 8.98
N SER A 167 -11.96 -5.47 9.55
CA SER A 167 -11.65 -4.34 10.44
C SER A 167 -10.88 -4.79 11.70
N GLN A 168 -11.31 -5.90 12.31
CA GLN A 168 -10.59 -6.50 13.43
C GLN A 168 -9.18 -6.95 13.04
N TRP A 169 -9.04 -7.64 11.90
CA TRP A 169 -7.73 -8.03 11.38
C TRP A 169 -6.81 -6.82 11.12
N LEU A 170 -7.34 -5.73 10.55
CA LEU A 170 -6.57 -4.50 10.36
C LEU A 170 -6.07 -3.92 11.68
N GLU A 171 -6.87 -3.93 12.74
CA GLU A 171 -6.42 -3.46 14.05
C GLU A 171 -5.33 -4.37 14.66
N ASP A 172 -5.48 -5.68 14.53
CA ASP A 172 -4.50 -6.66 15.01
C ASP A 172 -3.17 -6.58 14.23
N SER A 173 -3.26 -6.44 12.90
CA SER A 173 -2.10 -6.20 12.02
C SER A 173 -1.43 -4.88 12.38
N ARG A 174 -2.18 -3.78 12.58
CA ARG A 174 -1.63 -2.49 13.01
C ARG A 174 -0.84 -2.61 14.31
N SER A 175 -1.39 -3.29 15.30
CA SER A 175 -0.74 -3.54 16.60
C SER A 175 0.58 -4.30 16.43
N SER A 176 0.57 -5.35 15.61
CA SER A 176 1.75 -6.16 15.31
C SER A 176 2.83 -5.36 14.59
N LEU A 177 2.45 -4.57 13.59
CA LEU A 177 3.36 -3.71 12.83
C LEU A 177 3.93 -2.57 13.68
N ASP A 178 3.12 -1.96 14.57
CA ASP A 178 3.57 -0.92 15.50
C ASP A 178 4.59 -1.47 16.51
N ALA A 179 4.33 -2.66 17.07
CA ALA A 179 5.27 -3.32 17.99
C ALA A 179 6.59 -3.68 17.31
N LEU A 180 6.52 -4.20 16.07
CA LEU A 180 7.71 -4.50 15.28
C LEU A 180 8.48 -3.23 14.93
N TYR A 181 7.79 -2.16 14.55
CA TYR A 181 8.41 -0.87 14.20
C TYR A 181 9.21 -0.29 15.38
N GLN A 182 8.66 -0.34 16.59
CA GLN A 182 9.37 0.08 17.80
C GLN A 182 10.64 -0.73 18.05
N ARG A 183 10.61 -2.04 17.78
CA ARG A 183 11.81 -2.89 17.92
C ARG A 183 12.88 -2.52 16.88
N PHE A 184 12.49 -2.19 15.65
CA PHE A 184 13.42 -1.72 14.62
C PHE A 184 14.07 -0.41 15.04
N GLU A 185 13.29 0.55 15.55
CA GLU A 185 13.82 1.82 16.05
C GLU A 185 14.77 1.63 17.24
N ALA A 186 14.42 0.78 18.21
CA ALA A 186 15.27 0.50 19.36
C ALA A 186 16.61 -0.15 18.96
N LEU A 187 16.59 -1.08 18.01
CA LEU A 187 17.81 -1.70 17.49
C LEU A 187 18.69 -0.70 16.72
N LEU A 188 18.06 0.12 15.86
CA LEU A 188 18.73 1.18 15.13
C LEU A 188 19.43 2.18 16.07
N GLU A 189 18.71 2.66 17.09
CA GLU A 189 19.22 3.61 18.08
C GLU A 189 20.38 3.04 18.89
N SER A 190 20.20 1.82 19.42
CA SER A 190 21.18 1.22 20.34
C SER A 190 22.49 0.80 19.67
N ARG A 191 22.47 0.42 18.38
CA ARG A 191 23.65 -0.12 17.70
C ARG A 191 24.22 0.74 16.58
N TYR A 192 23.42 1.58 15.92
CA TYR A 192 23.83 2.19 14.66
C TYR A 192 23.78 3.72 14.63
N PHE A 193 23.13 4.37 15.61
CA PHE A 193 23.08 5.84 15.70
C PHE A 193 23.91 6.43 16.84
N CYS A 194 24.23 5.66 17.87
CA CYS A 194 25.15 6.09 18.93
C CYS A 194 26.62 6.00 18.48
N SER A 195 27.25 7.11 18.12
CA SER A 195 28.72 7.19 18.04
C SER A 195 29.30 7.44 19.44
N PRO A 196 30.42 6.82 19.85
CA PRO A 196 31.17 7.34 21.00
C PRO A 196 31.66 8.77 20.65
N PRO A 197 31.78 9.69 21.63
CA PRO A 197 32.44 10.96 21.36
C PRO A 197 33.85 10.65 20.84
N ALA A 198 34.22 11.27 19.72
CA ALA A 198 35.56 11.18 19.17
C ALA A 198 36.58 11.50 20.28
N SER A 199 37.42 10.51 20.60
CA SER A 199 38.55 10.65 21.53
C SER A 199 39.64 11.53 20.93
#